data_AF-A0A6B0Z078-F1
#
_entry.id   AF-A0A6B0Z078-F1
#
_cell.length_a   1.000
_cell.length_b   1.000
_cell.length_c   1.000
_cell.angle_alpha   90.00
_cell.angle_beta   90.00
_cell.angle_gamma   90.00
#
_symmetry.space_group_name_H-M   'P 1'
#
loop_
_entity.id
_entity.type
_entity.pdbx_description
1 polymer ?
#
loop_
_entity_poly.entity_id
_entity_poly.type
_entity_poly.pdbx_seq_one_letter_code
_entity_poly.pdbx_strand_id
1 'polypeptide(L)'
;MEIVRKIVGAFLVVTGIGVAVHLAVTPLYHDGSPDYPVWEIVNYFMAIGAVIVLVVGILRKRAISEHEVDTLTYLRASFVFYGGIVLASLFFWEWFWQLNPDSETGLSVNSHIIYFPVMDMLYTVLTLIVGRRIWSGGGS
;
A
#
# COMPACT_ATOMS: atom_id res chain seq x y z
N MET A 1 2.38 -24.18 5.69
CA MET A 1 1.65 -22.90 5.51
C MET A 1 2.12 -21.78 6.45
N GLU A 2 2.51 -22.07 7.70
CA GLU A 2 2.93 -21.03 8.65
C GLU A 2 4.14 -20.21 8.17
N ILE A 3 5.15 -20.85 7.56
CA ILE A 3 6.33 -20.16 7.06
C ILE A 3 6.01 -19.18 5.93
N VAL A 4 5.11 -19.54 5.01
CA VAL A 4 4.64 -18.67 3.92
C VAL A 4 3.93 -17.45 4.50
N ARG A 5 3.05 -17.66 5.49
CA ARG A 5 2.37 -16.58 6.20
C ARG A 5 3.39 -15.61 6.81
N LYS A 6 4.38 -16.13 7.54
CA LYS A 6 5.45 -15.29 8.12
C LYS A 6 6.22 -14.53 7.04
N ILE A 7 6.63 -15.18 5.95
CA ILE A 7 7.33 -14.50 4.85
C ILE A 7 6.50 -13.35 4.27
N VAL A 8 5.21 -13.58 3.97
CA VAL A 8 4.30 -12.53 3.47
C VAL A 8 4.12 -11.40 4.49
N GLY A 9 3.97 -11.74 5.77
CA GLY A 9 3.84 -10.76 6.84
C GLY A 9 5.09 -9.87 6.97
N ALA A 10 6.28 -10.48 6.96
CA ALA A 10 7.55 -9.75 7.02
C ALA A 10 7.77 -8.90 5.76
N PHE A 11 7.45 -9.45 4.59
CA PHE A 11 7.53 -8.71 3.33
C PHE A 11 6.78 -7.38 3.43
N LEU A 12 5.50 -7.43 3.81
CA LEU A 12 4.68 -6.22 3.96
C LEU A 12 5.22 -5.25 5.01
N VAL A 13 5.74 -5.76 6.13
CA VAL A 13 6.30 -4.90 7.18
C VAL A 13 7.58 -4.23 6.69
N VAL A 14 8.48 -4.98 6.06
CA VAL A 14 9.76 -4.44 5.56
C VAL A 14 9.52 -3.43 4.45
N THR A 15 8.62 -3.72 3.50
CA THR A 15 8.31 -2.76 2.43
C THR A 15 7.61 -1.51 2.98
N GLY A 16 6.65 -1.67 3.91
CA GLY A 16 5.99 -0.55 4.58
C GLY A 16 6.97 0.35 5.33
N ILE A 17 7.91 -0.23 6.09
CA ILE A 17 8.98 0.54 6.74
C ILE A 17 9.87 1.22 5.71
N GLY A 18 10.26 0.52 4.65
CA GLY A 18 11.08 1.05 3.57
C GLY A 18 10.46 2.30 2.95
N VAL A 19 9.18 2.23 2.59
CA VAL A 19 8.43 3.37 2.03
C VAL A 19 8.33 4.51 3.03
N ALA A 20 8.04 4.23 4.31
CA ALA A 20 7.96 5.25 5.35
C ALA A 20 9.29 6.01 5.53
N VAL A 21 10.40 5.28 5.51
CA VAL A 21 11.75 5.86 5.60
C VAL A 21 12.03 6.72 4.37
N HIS A 22 11.74 6.22 3.16
CA HIS A 22 11.96 7.01 1.95
C HIS A 22 11.09 8.26 1.93
N LEU A 23 9.81 8.17 2.30
CA LEU A 23 8.93 9.33 2.43
C LEU A 23 9.50 10.39 3.38
N ALA A 24 10.04 9.97 4.54
CA ALA A 24 10.60 10.89 5.53
C ALA A 24 11.94 11.51 5.12
N VAL A 25 12.77 10.76 4.40
CA VAL A 25 14.15 11.16 4.07
C VAL A 25 14.25 11.80 2.67
N THR A 26 13.28 11.58 1.78
CA THR A 26 13.25 12.16 0.42
C THR A 26 13.51 13.68 0.41
N PRO A 27 12.91 14.49 1.29
CA PRO A 27 13.22 15.94 1.34
C PRO A 27 14.68 16.29 1.64
N LEU A 28 15.48 15.36 2.18
CA LEU A 28 16.87 15.59 2.57
C LEU A 28 17.88 15.33 1.44
N TYR A 29 17.53 14.52 0.44
CA TYR A 29 18.45 14.13 -0.64
C TYR A 29 17.91 14.36 -2.04
N HIS A 30 16.61 14.64 -2.19
CA HIS A 30 15.98 14.80 -3.49
C HIS A 30 15.75 16.28 -3.79
N ASP A 31 16.24 16.72 -4.95
CA ASP A 31 16.18 18.10 -5.43
C ASP A 31 14.85 18.44 -6.13
N GLY A 32 13.92 17.48 -6.21
CA GLY A 32 12.62 17.63 -6.86
C GLY A 32 12.62 17.29 -8.36
N SER A 33 13.69 16.68 -8.86
CA SER A 33 13.75 16.17 -10.23
C SER A 33 12.78 14.98 -10.45
N PRO A 34 12.14 14.86 -11.62
CA PRO A 34 11.12 13.83 -11.85
C PRO A 34 11.68 12.39 -11.88
N ASP A 35 12.96 12.23 -12.20
CA ASP A 35 13.61 10.92 -12.34
C ASP A 35 14.31 10.51 -11.04
N TYR A 36 13.69 9.60 -10.28
CA TYR A 36 14.30 9.04 -9.07
C TYR A 36 14.43 7.50 -9.14
N PRO A 37 15.63 6.96 -9.43
CA PRO A 37 15.83 5.52 -9.70
C PRO A 37 15.41 4.58 -8.57
N VAL A 38 15.41 5.08 -7.33
CA VAL A 38 15.02 4.27 -6.17
C VAL A 38 13.52 3.97 -6.18
N TRP A 39 12.69 4.94 -6.59
CA TRP A 39 11.24 4.76 -6.62
C TRP A 39 10.80 3.77 -7.70
N GLU A 40 11.52 3.68 -8.83
CA GLU A 40 11.27 2.65 -9.84
C GLU A 40 11.34 1.24 -9.26
N ILE A 41 12.36 0.95 -8.45
CA ILE A 41 12.55 -0.35 -7.81
C ILE A 41 11.51 -0.55 -6.69
N VAL A 42 11.32 0.47 -5.84
CA VAL A 42 10.39 0.41 -4.71
C VAL A 42 8.95 0.18 -5.19
N ASN A 43 8.55 0.76 -6.33
CA ASN A 43 7.22 0.60 -6.91
C ASN A 43 6.88 -0.86 -7.21
N TYR A 44 7.81 -1.70 -7.69
CA TYR A 44 7.53 -3.13 -7.86
C TYR A 44 7.18 -3.84 -6.55
N PHE A 45 7.88 -3.51 -5.47
CA PHE A 45 7.58 -4.05 -4.15
C PHE A 45 6.26 -3.51 -3.59
N MET A 46 5.99 -2.22 -3.85
CA MET A 46 4.73 -1.59 -3.51
C MET A 46 3.55 -2.24 -4.23
N ALA A 47 3.67 -2.54 -5.51
CA ALA A 47 2.65 -3.22 -6.29
C ALA A 47 2.26 -4.56 -5.68
N ILE A 48 3.25 -5.40 -5.36
CA ILE A 48 3.02 -6.71 -4.72
C ILE A 48 2.33 -6.50 -3.37
N GLY A 49 2.79 -5.54 -2.57
CA GLY A 49 2.19 -5.22 -1.27
C GLY A 49 0.74 -4.75 -1.38
N ALA A 50 0.44 -3.87 -2.33
CA ALA A 50 -0.90 -3.35 -2.57
C ALA A 50 -1.88 -4.47 -2.97
N VAL A 51 -1.45 -5.39 -3.84
CA VAL A 51 -2.26 -6.57 -4.21
C VAL A 51 -2.52 -7.46 -2.99
N ILE A 52 -1.49 -7.74 -2.18
CA ILE A 52 -1.68 -8.57 -0.97
C ILE A 52 -2.65 -7.90 0.00
N VAL A 53 -2.51 -6.59 0.26
CA VAL A 53 -3.43 -5.82 1.12
C VAL A 53 -4.86 -5.91 0.60
N LEU A 54 -5.06 -5.72 -0.70
CA LEU A 54 -6.39 -5.80 -1.33
C LEU A 54 -7.00 -7.20 -1.18
N VAL A 55 -6.25 -8.24 -1.51
CA VAL A 55 -6.71 -9.64 -1.40
C VAL A 55 -7.07 -9.97 0.05
N VAL A 56 -6.21 -9.62 1.00
CA VAL A 56 -6.47 -9.86 2.43
C VAL A 56 -7.68 -9.06 2.92
N GLY A 57 -7.85 -7.83 2.46
CA GLY A 57 -9.03 -7.01 2.72
C GLY A 57 -10.31 -7.68 2.22
N ILE A 58 -10.31 -8.17 0.97
CA ILE A 58 -11.45 -8.89 0.37
C ILE A 58 -11.79 -10.15 1.17
N LEU A 59 -10.78 -11.00 1.45
CA LEU A 59 -10.98 -12.24 2.18
C LEU A 59 -11.53 -11.99 3.58
N ARG A 60 -10.99 -10.99 4.27
CA ARG A 60 -11.45 -10.63 5.61
C ARG A 60 -12.88 -10.07 5.59
N LYS A 61 -13.22 -9.21 4.63
CA LYS A 61 -14.57 -8.66 4.50
C LYS A 61 -15.61 -9.75 4.22
N ARG A 62 -15.26 -10.74 3.40
CA ARG A 62 -16.12 -11.92 3.14
C ARG A 62 -16.33 -12.76 4.39
N ALA A 63 -15.26 -13.10 5.11
CA ALA A 63 -15.35 -13.93 6.32
C ALA A 63 -16.27 -13.32 7.40
N ILE A 64 -16.23 -11.99 7.58
CA ILE A 64 -17.07 -11.31 8.57
C ILE A 64 -18.49 -11.01 8.08
N SER A 65 -18.78 -11.11 6.78
CA SER A 65 -20.15 -10.93 6.27
C SER A 65 -21.02 -12.16 6.48
N GLU A 66 -20.39 -13.31 6.76
CA GLU A 66 -21.07 -14.59 6.97
C GLU A 66 -21.48 -14.83 8.44
N HIS A 67 -21.02 -13.98 9.37
CA HIS A 67 -21.22 -14.15 10.81
C HIS A 67 -21.59 -12.83 11.48
N GLU A 68 -22.34 -12.91 12.57
CA GLU A 68 -22.55 -11.75 13.44
C GLU A 68 -21.26 -11.46 14.21
N VAL A 69 -20.67 -10.29 13.97
CA VAL A 69 -19.41 -9.84 14.59
C VAL A 69 -19.62 -8.53 15.33
N ASP A 70 -18.79 -8.27 16.33
CA ASP A 70 -18.81 -6.99 17.03
C ASP A 70 -18.48 -5.81 16.09
N THR A 71 -18.98 -4.62 16.43
CA THR A 71 -18.82 -3.40 15.64
C THR A 71 -17.36 -3.07 15.35
N LEU A 72 -16.45 -3.30 16.30
CA LEU A 72 -15.04 -2.96 16.15
C LEU A 72 -14.36 -3.90 15.15
N THR A 73 -14.67 -5.19 15.19
CA THR A 73 -14.21 -6.18 14.22
C THR A 73 -14.70 -5.86 12.82
N TYR A 74 -15.98 -5.50 12.68
CA TYR A 74 -16.56 -5.06 11.41
C TYR A 74 -15.86 -3.82 10.85
N LEU A 75 -15.63 -2.79 11.68
CA LEU A 75 -14.95 -1.56 11.29
C LEU A 75 -13.51 -1.82 10.86
N ARG A 76 -12.76 -2.63 11.63
CA ARG A 76 -11.37 -2.96 11.29
C ARG A 76 -11.25 -3.72 9.96
N ALA A 77 -12.17 -4.63 9.67
CA ALA A 77 -12.19 -5.34 8.40
C ALA A 77 -12.58 -4.42 7.24
N SER A 78 -13.57 -3.54 7.46
CA SER A 78 -14.01 -2.57 6.47
C SER A 78 -12.92 -1.54 6.15
N PHE A 79 -12.18 -1.07 7.16
CA PHE A 79 -11.04 -0.17 6.97
C PHE A 79 -9.96 -0.78 6.06
N VAL A 80 -9.57 -2.04 6.33
CA VAL A 80 -8.56 -2.72 5.48
C VAL A 80 -9.11 -2.98 4.08
N PHE A 81 -10.39 -3.33 3.94
CA PHE A 81 -11.01 -3.57 2.64
C PHE A 81 -11.10 -2.30 1.78
N TYR A 82 -11.75 -1.25 2.29
CA TYR A 82 -11.89 0.00 1.54
C TYR A 82 -10.55 0.72 1.39
N GLY A 83 -9.71 0.69 2.43
CA GLY A 83 -8.34 1.21 2.33
C GLY A 83 -7.52 0.48 1.27
N GLY A 84 -7.63 -0.85 1.19
CA GLY A 84 -6.98 -1.65 0.15
C GLY A 84 -7.47 -1.32 -1.27
N ILE A 85 -8.77 -1.08 -1.45
CA ILE A 85 -9.33 -0.62 -2.74
C ILE A 85 -8.76 0.75 -3.11
N VAL A 86 -8.81 1.72 -2.19
CA VAL A 86 -8.30 3.07 -2.44
C VAL A 86 -6.81 3.03 -2.74
N LEU A 87 -6.03 2.28 -1.96
CA LEU A 87 -4.59 2.11 -2.16
C LEU A 87 -4.29 1.52 -3.53
N ALA A 88 -4.90 0.39 -3.88
CA ALA A 88 -4.64 -0.27 -5.16
C ALA A 88 -5.05 0.63 -6.34
N SER A 89 -6.22 1.27 -6.26
CA SER A 89 -6.67 2.19 -7.31
C SER A 89 -5.72 3.37 -7.50
N LEU A 90 -5.32 4.05 -6.42
CA LEU A 90 -4.42 5.19 -6.50
C LEU A 90 -3.03 4.79 -6.99
N PHE A 91 -2.47 3.72 -6.42
CA PHE A 91 -1.14 3.23 -6.77
C PHE A 91 -1.08 2.77 -8.24
N PHE A 92 -1.98 1.90 -8.69
CA PHE A 92 -1.92 1.41 -10.07
C PHE A 92 -2.29 2.47 -11.09
N TRP A 93 -3.21 3.39 -10.76
CA TRP A 93 -3.48 4.54 -11.63
C TRP A 93 -2.23 5.36 -11.88
N GLU A 94 -1.50 5.70 -10.82
CA GLU A 94 -0.26 6.48 -10.90
C GLU A 94 0.87 5.70 -11.58
N TRP A 95 1.07 4.44 -11.21
CA TRP A 95 2.17 3.65 -11.75
C TRP A 95 1.99 3.34 -13.24
N PHE A 96 0.77 3.06 -13.71
CA PHE A 96 0.51 2.90 -15.15
C PHE A 96 0.67 4.20 -15.93
N TRP A 97 0.42 5.35 -15.29
CA TRP A 97 0.63 6.65 -15.89
C TRP A 97 2.13 6.94 -16.07
N GLN A 98 2.96 6.66 -15.06
CA GLN A 98 4.43 6.75 -15.16
C GLN A 98 5.02 5.87 -16.27
N LEU A 99 4.42 4.70 -16.51
CA LEU A 99 4.85 3.80 -17.57
C LEU A 99 4.45 4.27 -18.99
N ASN A 100 3.62 5.33 -19.11
CA ASN A 100 3.17 5.89 -20.40
C ASN A 100 3.73 7.31 -20.63
N PRO A 101 4.86 7.44 -21.36
CA PRO A 101 5.56 8.72 -21.55
C PRO A 101 4.76 9.79 -22.33
N ASP A 102 3.72 9.41 -23.07
CA ASP A 102 2.87 10.35 -23.82
C ASP A 102 1.86 11.12 -22.94
N SER A 103 1.83 10.86 -21.64
CA SER A 103 0.83 11.38 -20.72
C SER A 103 1.15 12.75 -20.11
N GLU A 104 2.36 13.28 -20.34
CA GLU A 104 2.90 14.53 -19.76
C GLU A 104 2.41 15.85 -20.42
N THR A 105 1.09 16.06 -20.52
CA THR A 105 0.56 17.37 -20.95
C THR A 105 0.28 18.29 -19.76
N GLY A 106 1.27 19.10 -19.39
CA GLY A 106 1.24 20.48 -18.82
C GLY A 106 0.43 20.83 -17.55
N LEU A 107 -0.74 20.24 -17.32
CA LEU A 107 -1.60 20.45 -16.14
C LEU A 107 -1.55 19.27 -15.17
N SER A 108 -1.07 18.11 -15.63
CA SER A 108 -0.90 16.88 -14.85
C SER A 108 0.13 17.07 -13.73
N VAL A 109 1.30 17.65 -14.05
CA VAL A 109 2.49 17.78 -13.18
C VAL A 109 2.22 18.30 -11.77
N ASN A 110 1.41 19.36 -11.61
CA ASN A 110 1.16 19.98 -10.29
C ASN A 110 0.20 19.16 -9.39
N SER A 111 -0.66 18.34 -9.98
CA SER A 111 -1.59 17.50 -9.22
C SER A 111 -0.84 16.34 -8.56
N HIS A 112 0.20 15.83 -9.24
CA HIS A 112 0.94 14.64 -8.83
C HIS A 112 1.68 14.82 -7.50
N ILE A 113 2.28 15.98 -7.24
CA ILE A 113 3.11 16.21 -6.04
C ILE A 113 2.36 15.93 -4.72
N ILE A 114 1.04 16.16 -4.67
CA ILE A 114 0.24 15.99 -3.46
C ILE A 114 -0.21 14.53 -3.26
N TYR A 115 -0.38 13.76 -4.34
CA TYR A 115 -0.88 12.38 -4.25
C TYR A 115 0.18 11.38 -3.80
N PHE A 116 1.47 11.62 -4.08
CA PHE A 116 2.56 10.71 -3.72
C PHE A 116 2.67 10.53 -2.19
N PRO A 117 2.78 11.60 -1.38
CA PRO A 117 2.84 11.44 0.07
C PRO A 117 1.60 10.76 0.65
N VAL A 118 0.41 11.06 0.11
CA VAL A 118 -0.84 10.45 0.58
C VAL A 118 -0.87 8.95 0.27
N MET A 119 -0.47 8.56 -0.94
CA MET A 119 -0.36 7.17 -1.35
C MET A 119 0.69 6.43 -0.51
N ASP A 120 1.88 7.00 -0.32
CA ASP A 120 2.96 6.41 0.49
C ASP A 120 2.56 6.22 1.96
N MET A 121 1.87 7.21 2.55
CA MET A 121 1.32 7.11 3.90
C MET A 121 0.27 6.00 3.99
N LEU A 122 -0.65 5.94 3.03
CA LEU A 122 -1.70 4.93 2.98
C LEU A 122 -1.10 3.52 2.81
N TYR A 123 -0.13 3.38 1.90
CA TYR A 123 0.62 2.16 1.68
C TYR A 123 1.29 1.69 2.97
N THR A 124 2.04 2.58 3.61
CA THR A 124 2.76 2.31 4.86
C THR A 124 1.79 1.82 5.94
N VAL A 125 0.72 2.56 6.20
CA VAL A 125 -0.24 2.21 7.26
C VAL A 125 -0.88 0.86 7.00
N LEU A 126 -1.37 0.62 5.78
CA LEU A 126 -2.08 -0.62 5.47
C LEU A 126 -1.15 -1.83 5.44
N THR A 127 0.04 -1.72 4.86
CA THR A 127 1.01 -2.82 4.82
C THR A 127 1.54 -3.18 6.21
N LEU A 128 1.76 -2.20 7.09
CA LEU A 128 2.13 -2.47 8.49
C LEU A 128 1.00 -3.17 9.26
N ILE A 129 -0.24 -2.70 9.12
CA ILE A 129 -1.41 -3.32 9.78
C ILE A 129 -1.61 -4.76 9.30
N VAL A 130 -1.65 -4.95 7.98
CA VAL A 130 -1.88 -6.27 7.36
C VAL A 130 -0.70 -7.20 7.62
N GLY A 131 0.53 -6.72 7.39
CA GLY A 131 1.76 -7.48 7.60
C GLY A 131 1.92 -7.97 9.04
N ARG A 132 1.72 -7.09 10.02
CA ARG A 132 1.74 -7.46 11.45
C ARG A 132 0.69 -8.51 11.79
N ARG A 133 -0.53 -8.37 11.27
CA ARG A 133 -1.62 -9.33 11.53
C ARG A 133 -1.31 -10.70 10.94
N ILE A 134 -0.84 -10.73 9.69
CA ILE A 134 -0.43 -11.97 9.02
C ILE A 134 0.73 -12.62 9.79
N TRP A 135 1.76 -11.86 10.15
CA TRP A 135 2.93 -12.35 10.89
C TRP A 135 2.57 -12.98 12.24
N SER A 136 1.76 -12.27 13.03
CA SER A 136 1.32 -12.71 14.36
C SER A 136 0.34 -13.88 14.34
N GLY A 137 -0.19 -14.24 13.17
CA GLY A 137 -1.18 -15.31 13.04
C GLY A 137 -2.53 -14.98 13.67
N GLY A 138 -2.83 -13.69 13.88
CA GLY A 138 -4.06 -13.19 14.49
C GLY A 138 -5.28 -13.43 13.58
N GLY A 139 -5.81 -14.65 13.64
CA GLY A 139 -7.16 -15.01 13.22
C GLY A 139 -8.11 -14.82 14.39
N SER A 140 -8.93 -13.79 14.28
CA SER A 140 -10.28 -13.71 14.84
C SER A 140 -11.07 -12.87 13.87
#